data_AF-A0A2A5M7B1-F1
#
_entry.id   AF-A0A2A5M7B1-F1
#
_cell.length_a   1.000
_cell.length_b   1.000
_cell.length_c   1.000
_cell.angle_alpha   90.00
_cell.angle_beta   90.00
_cell.angle_gamma   90.00
#
_symmetry.space_group_name_H-M   'P 1'
#
loop_
_entity.id
_entity.type
_entity.pdbx_description
1 polymer ?
#
loop_
_entity_poly.entity_id
_entity_poly.type
_entity_poly.pdbx_seq_one_letter_code
_entity_poly.pdbx_strand_id
1 'polypeptide(L)' 'PAQVFMGDSGSLALGGFIGFLAIISKNEILLLLIGFVFVLETVSVILQVGSFKIFNKRVFKMAPIHHHFEKVGWV' A
#
# COMPACT_ATOMS: atom_id res chain seq x y z
N PRO A 1 7.57 8.83 -17.88
CA PRO A 1 8.31 7.54 -17.86
C PRO A 1 9.40 7.53 -16.79
N ALA A 2 9.38 6.55 -15.88
CA ALA A 2 10.43 6.37 -14.89
C ALA A 2 11.75 5.96 -15.58
N GLN A 3 12.87 6.56 -15.16
CA GLN A 3 14.20 6.24 -15.69
C GLN A 3 14.90 5.15 -14.87
N VAL A 4 14.53 5.02 -13.59
CA VAL A 4 15.06 4.02 -12.65
C VAL A 4 13.93 3.55 -11.75
N PHE A 5 13.90 2.24 -11.45
CA PHE A 5 12.98 1.65 -10.50
C PHE A 5 13.62 1.57 -9.12
N MET A 6 12.82 1.84 -8.08
CA MET A 6 13.30 1.87 -6.69
C MET A 6 13.72 0.48 -6.18
N GLY A 7 13.04 -0.57 -6.64
CA GLY A 7 13.28 -1.96 -6.22
C GLY A 7 12.95 -2.23 -4.74
N ASP A 8 13.14 -3.48 -4.32
CA ASP A 8 12.84 -3.92 -2.95
C ASP A 8 13.82 -3.32 -1.94
N SER A 9 15.07 -3.09 -2.34
CA SER A 9 16.08 -2.45 -1.51
C SER A 9 15.68 -1.03 -1.10
N GLY A 10 15.09 -0.26 -2.02
CA GLY A 10 14.60 1.08 -1.71
C GLY A 10 13.29 1.06 -0.92
N SER A 11 12.33 0.21 -1.30
CA SER A 11 10.99 0.17 -0.69
C SER A 11 11.02 -0.29 0.77
N LEU A 12 11.75 -1.37 1.06
CA LEU A 12 11.87 -1.89 2.43
C LEU A 12 12.69 -0.96 3.32
N ALA A 13 13.77 -0.36 2.79
CA ALA A 13 14.59 0.59 3.54
C ALA A 13 13.79 1.84 3.93
N LEU A 14 13.04 2.44 2.99
CA LEU A 14 12.22 3.61 3.28
C LEU A 14 11.07 3.29 4.23
N GLY A 15 10.37 2.17 4.03
CA GLY A 15 9.30 1.74 4.94
C GLY A 15 9.80 1.52 6.36
N GLY A 16 10.93 0.81 6.51
CA GLY A 16 11.56 0.56 7.80
C GLY A 16 12.04 1.85 8.49
N PHE A 17 12.65 2.77 7.73
CA PHE A 17 13.14 4.05 8.26
C PHE A 17 11.99 4.92 8.77
N ILE A 18 10.91 5.08 7.98
CA ILE A 18 9.75 5.88 8.37
C ILE A 18 9.05 5.25 9.60
N GLY A 19 8.91 3.92 9.63
CA GLY A 19 8.37 3.20 10.79
C GLY A 19 9.23 3.40 12.06
N PHE A 20 10.55 3.32 11.93
CA PHE A 20 11.47 3.57 13.04
C PHE A 20 11.35 5.00 13.59
N LEU A 21 11.30 6.00 12.71
CA LEU A 21 11.14 7.41 13.09
C LEU A 21 9.82 7.69 13.81
N ALA A 22 8.74 7.01 13.40
CA ALA A 22 7.44 7.15 14.05
C ALA A 22 7.46 6.63 15.50
N ILE A 23 8.11 5.49 15.73
CA ILE A 23 8.22 4.86 17.05
C ILE A 23 9.11 5.70 17.98
N ILE A 24 10.30 6.11 17.52
CA ILE A 24 11.22 6.89 18.38
C ILE A 24 10.63 8.25 18.75
N SER A 25 9.83 8.84 17.85
CA SER A 25 9.14 10.11 18.09
C SER A 25 7.86 9.96 18.91
N LYS A 26 7.45 8.73 19.27
CA LYS A 26 6.17 8.40 19.94
C LYS A 26 4.94 9.02 19.27
N ASN A 27 5.01 9.13 17.94
CA ASN A 27 4.01 9.76 17.10
C ASN A 27 3.48 8.75 16.08
N GLU A 28 3.06 7.57 16.57
CA GLU A 28 2.62 6.44 15.75
C GLU A 28 1.32 6.76 15.00
N ILE A 29 0.44 7.56 15.60
CA ILE A 29 -0.80 8.01 14.96
C ILE A 29 -0.49 8.92 13.77
N LEU A 30 0.57 9.73 13.86
CA LEU A 30 0.99 10.62 12.79
C LEU A 30 1.47 9.84 11.56
N LEU A 31 2.11 8.68 11.78
CA LEU A 31 2.51 7.77 10.71
C LEU A 31 1.31 7.26 9.93
N LEU A 32 0.20 6.96 10.60
CA LEU A 32 -1.01 6.49 9.94
C LEU A 32 -1.64 7.58 9.05
N LEU A 33 -1.49 8.83 9.45
CA LEU A 33 -2.01 9.99 8.70
C LEU A 33 -1.11 10.34 7.50
N ILE A 34 0.21 10.38 7.70
CA ILE A 34 1.19 10.68 6.65
C ILE A 34 1.31 9.51 5.67
N GLY A 35 1.31 8.29 6.18
CA GLY A 35 1.37 7.04 5.42
C GLY A 35 0.00 6.51 5.01
N PHE A 36 -1.06 7.33 5.06
CA PHE A 36 -2.43 6.90 4.81
C PHE A 36 -2.59 6.15 3.48
N VAL A 37 -1.90 6.60 2.44
CA VAL A 37 -1.90 5.91 1.12
C VAL A 37 -1.30 4.50 1.24
N PHE A 38 -0.17 4.34 1.93
CA PHE A 38 0.43 3.00 2.15
C PHE A 38 -0.48 2.07 2.93
N VAL A 39 -1.19 2.60 3.92
CA VAL A 39 -2.19 1.85 4.70
C VAL A 39 -3.35 1.43 3.80
N LEU A 40 -3.91 2.34 3.01
CA LEU A 40 -5.00 2.02 2.07
C LEU A 40 -4.62 0.97 1.04
N GLU A 41 -3.43 1.09 0.45
CA GLU A 41 -2.90 0.10 -0.50
C GLU A 41 -2.80 -1.28 0.15
N THR A 42 -2.27 -1.36 1.37
CA THR A 42 -2.16 -2.62 2.12
C THR A 42 -3.54 -3.19 2.48
N VAL A 43 -4.46 -2.35 2.98
CA VAL A 43 -5.84 -2.76 3.32
C VAL A 43 -6.57 -3.28 2.10
N SER A 44 -6.37 -2.68 0.93
CA SER A 44 -6.99 -3.14 -0.32
C SER A 44 -6.56 -4.55 -0.69
N VAL A 45 -5.27 -4.87 -0.51
CA VAL A 45 -4.73 -6.20 -0.77
C VAL A 45 -5.26 -7.21 0.24
N ILE A 46 -5.31 -6.85 1.53
CA ILE A 46 -5.88 -7.71 2.58
C ILE A 46 -7.34 -8.05 2.28
N LEU A 47 -8.16 -7.06 1.94
CA LEU A 47 -9.56 -7.27 1.58
C LEU A 47 -9.71 -8.12 0.32
N GLN A 48 -8.89 -7.87 -0.70
CA GLN A 48 -8.92 -8.63 -1.95
C GLN A 48 -8.53 -10.09 -1.74
N VAL A 49 -7.42 -10.35 -1.05
CA VAL A 49 -6.94 -11.71 -0.78
C VAL A 49 -7.89 -12.44 0.16
N GLY A 50 -8.38 -11.76 1.21
CA GLY A 50 -9.36 -12.32 2.15
C GLY A 50 -10.65 -12.71 1.44
N SER A 51 -11.20 -11.84 0.60
CA SER A 51 -12.43 -12.13 -0.16
C SER A 51 -12.23 -13.24 -1.18
N PHE A 52 -11.08 -13.27 -1.87
CA PHE A 52 -10.77 -14.32 -2.83
C PHE A 52 -10.62 -15.68 -2.13
N LYS A 53 -10.02 -15.73 -0.94
CA LYS A 53 -9.83 -16.98 -0.19
C LYS A 53 -11.12 -17.52 0.42
N ILE A 54 -12.03 -16.65 0.86
CA ILE A 54 -13.29 -17.06 1.52
C ILE A 54 -14.41 -17.27 0.50
N PHE A 55 -14.59 -16.32 -0.42
CA PHE A 55 -15.75 -16.26 -1.32
C PHE A 55 -15.40 -16.58 -2.78
N ASN A 56 -14.11 -16.75 -3.13
CA ASN A 56 -13.62 -16.86 -4.52
C ASN A 56 -14.09 -15.73 -5.44
N LYS A 57 -14.41 -14.58 -4.85
CA LYS A 57 -14.86 -13.37 -5.57
C LYS A 57 -13.84 -12.26 -5.35
N ARG A 58 -13.65 -11.43 -6.38
CA ARG A 58 -12.78 -10.25 -6.33
C ARG A 58 -13.62 -9.04 -5.93
N VAL A 59 -13.17 -8.28 -4.94
CA VAL A 59 -13.83 -7.05 -4.48
C VAL A 59 -13.45 -5.89 -5.40
N PHE A 60 -12.16 -5.79 -5.73
CA PHE A 60 -11.63 -4.81 -6.67
C PHE A 60 -11.27 -5.48 -8.00
N LYS A 61 -11.34 -4.72 -9.11
CA LYS A 61 -10.89 -5.17 -10.45
C LYS A 61 -9.45 -5.70 -10.44
N MET A 62 -8.58 -5.08 -9.64
CA MET A 62 -7.21 -5.47 -9.38
C MET A 62 -6.79 -4.86 -8.03
N ALA A 63 -5.96 -5.57 -7.26
CA ALA A 63 -5.30 -5.01 -6.09
C ALA A 63 -3.79 -5.01 -6.36
N PRO A 64 -3.02 -4.01 -5.90
CA PRO A 64 -3.41 -2.93 -4.98
C PRO A 64 -4.31 -1.83 -5.61
N ILE A 65 -4.77 -0.85 -4.81
CA ILE A 65 -5.82 0.12 -5.20
C ILE A 65 -5.43 0.96 -6.41
N HIS A 66 -4.16 1.36 -6.56
CA HIS A 66 -3.72 2.10 -7.74
C HIS A 66 -4.01 1.36 -9.05
N HIS A 67 -3.80 0.04 -9.11
CA HIS A 67 -4.14 -0.76 -10.29
C HIS A 67 -5.65 -0.88 -10.51
N HIS A 68 -6.46 -0.76 -9.45
CA HIS A 68 -7.91 -0.65 -9.59
C HIS A 68 -8.27 0.60 -10.40
N PHE A 69 -7.69 1.75 -10.06
CA PHE A 69 -7.94 3.02 -10.74
C PHE A 69 -7.43 3.02 -12.19
N GLU A 70 -6.25 2.45 -12.47
CA GLU A 70 -5.76 2.28 -13.84
C GLU A 70 -6.76 1.49 -14.72
N LYS A 71 -7.36 0.42 -14.17
CA LYS A 71 -8.39 -0.37 -14.87
C LYS A 71 -9.76 0.32 -14.97
N VAL A 72 -9.97 1.41 -14.25
CA VAL A 72 -11.19 2.24 -14.35
C VAL A 72 -11.01 3.34 -15.41
N GLY A 73 -9.81 3.49 -15.96
CA GLY A 73 -9.51 4.50 -16.99
C GLY A 73 -8.99 5.82 -16.40
N TRP A 74 -8.59 5.82 -15.12
CA TRP A 74 -7.77 6.88 -14.56
C TRP A 74 -6.32 6.59 -14.92
N VAL A 75 -5.83 7.26 -15.97
CA VAL A 75 -4.44 7.33 -16.40
C VAL A 75 -3.95 8.76 -16.20
#